data_AF-A0AAV5SHL2-F1
#
_entry.id   AF-A0AAV5SHL2-F1
#
_cell.length_a   1.000
_cell.length_b   1.000
_cell.length_c   1.000
_cell.angle_alpha   90.00
_cell.angle_beta   90.00
_cell.angle_gamma   90.00
#
_symmetry.space_group_name_H-M   'P 1'
#
loop_
_entity.id
_entity.type
_entity.pdbx_description
1 polymer ?
#
loop_
_entity_poly.entity_id
_entity_poly.type
_entity_poly.pdbx_seq_one_letter_code
_entity_poly.pdbx_strand_id
1 'polypeptide(L)'
;FDMHLTTLDYASICVYSTSGFLGVVGNALLLLAIKYRSPASWKSYTILLANCAMIDFVACLSTWMSIERFVPFKEVTTSVYLGPCGLVSGFLCHIFHSVMLHSVTHSLFLLVIAFCYRLYVLGRSPPSKLNMVIFCIGIYFPTFSILVASFFTNDPSDEVRVALQLLFPDHDQFEGYVIEGHVDTQPRPLSKFIQAYMIGPIVPLCILVFIVRQKVIGKIKAKEDVMTERTREMHRSLVKVLTLQASLPILFLLSVISFIIVKRQLYDSPFFEHSIFWYISFMPALAPIITIYNVAPFRNSIEMTILDTISIVIHSTTGVYGIVGNLALLLAIKYKTPPSLKSYSVLLANCALIDIIACASTSLTIERMIAFTDMTANVYLGPCSIVSGFFCHILHSVMLQTNTHSLFLIVSAFCYRYYVIRRQAPSPIKVLVFCIAIYLPTLVIVILGLFINDSSDLVRDAFRVHHPDHLLDGYVLEGHVDFNPRPLSVVIQIYMIGPVIPLLCIVFIVRRKV
;
A
#
# COMPACT_ATOMS: atom_id res chain seq x y z
N PHE A 1 -13.09 21.56 -33.53
CA PHE A 1 -13.32 22.48 -32.41
C PHE A 1 -12.02 22.56 -31.64
N ASP A 2 -11.18 23.55 -31.98
CA ASP A 2 -9.94 23.79 -31.24
C ASP A 2 -10.28 24.64 -30.01
N MET A 3 -10.41 23.98 -28.85
CA MET A 3 -10.58 24.65 -27.57
C MET A 3 -9.25 25.27 -27.17
N HIS A 4 -9.16 26.60 -27.13
CA HIS A 4 -7.93 27.30 -26.78
C HIS A 4 -7.79 27.39 -25.24
N LEU A 5 -7.17 26.38 -24.64
CA LEU A 5 -6.89 26.34 -23.19
C LEU A 5 -5.86 27.40 -22.79
N THR A 6 -6.10 28.08 -21.68
CA THR A 6 -5.15 29.03 -21.08
C THR A 6 -4.10 28.30 -20.25
N THR A 7 -3.00 28.99 -19.93
CA THR A 7 -1.96 28.45 -19.03
C THR A 7 -2.51 28.06 -17.64
N LEU A 8 -3.51 28.80 -17.13
CA LEU A 8 -4.14 28.50 -15.85
C LEU A 8 -5.09 27.28 -15.93
N ASP A 9 -5.69 27.02 -17.09
CA ASP A 9 -6.46 25.80 -17.32
C ASP A 9 -5.54 24.58 -17.28
N TYR A 10 -4.39 24.63 -17.97
CA TYR A 10 -3.38 23.58 -17.89
C TYR A 10 -2.87 23.37 -16.45
N ALA A 11 -2.62 24.46 -15.72
CA ALA A 11 -2.23 24.38 -14.32
C ALA A 11 -3.32 23.70 -13.47
N SER A 12 -4.60 24.05 -13.70
CA SER A 12 -5.73 23.42 -13.01
C SER A 12 -5.81 21.93 -13.30
N ILE A 13 -5.73 21.54 -14.58
CA ILE A 13 -5.74 20.14 -14.99
C ILE A 13 -4.62 19.37 -14.26
N CYS A 14 -3.41 19.93 -14.20
CA CYS A 14 -2.30 19.33 -13.47
C CYS A 14 -2.57 19.20 -11.96
N VAL A 15 -3.07 20.27 -11.32
CA VAL A 15 -3.36 20.27 -9.88
C VAL A 15 -4.41 19.22 -9.53
N TYR A 16 -5.56 19.23 -10.21
CA TYR A 16 -6.66 18.30 -9.96
C TYR A 16 -6.31 16.86 -10.32
N SER A 17 -5.58 16.63 -11.42
CA SER A 17 -5.15 15.29 -11.77
C SER A 17 -4.18 14.74 -10.73
N THR A 18 -3.28 15.59 -10.20
CA THR A 18 -2.34 15.21 -9.16
C THR A 18 -3.05 14.90 -7.84
N SER A 19 -3.88 15.82 -7.34
CA SER A 19 -4.60 15.62 -6.07
C SER A 19 -5.62 14.49 -6.17
N GLY A 20 -6.35 14.40 -7.29
CA GLY A 20 -7.29 13.33 -7.59
C GLY A 20 -6.62 11.95 -7.62
N PHE A 21 -5.53 11.80 -8.38
CA PHE A 21 -4.78 10.53 -8.43
C PHE A 21 -4.22 10.12 -7.07
N LEU A 22 -3.52 11.05 -6.39
CA LEU A 22 -2.94 10.78 -5.07
C LEU A 22 -4.01 10.39 -4.06
N GLY A 23 -5.17 11.06 -4.08
CA GLY A 23 -6.26 10.78 -3.17
C GLY A 23 -7.01 9.50 -3.47
N VAL A 24 -7.27 9.17 -4.74
CA VAL A 24 -7.89 7.90 -5.14
C VAL A 24 -7.00 6.72 -4.75
N VAL A 25 -5.71 6.76 -5.11
CA VAL A 25 -4.76 5.69 -4.78
C VAL A 25 -4.54 5.61 -3.26
N GLY A 26 -4.30 6.75 -2.60
CA GLY A 26 -4.06 6.82 -1.17
C GLY A 26 -5.22 6.29 -0.34
N ASN A 27 -6.45 6.69 -0.65
CA ASN A 27 -7.64 6.21 0.07
C ASN A 27 -7.95 4.73 -0.25
N ALA A 28 -7.72 4.26 -1.48
CA ALA A 28 -7.84 2.84 -1.80
C ALA A 28 -6.85 1.98 -1.00
N LEU A 29 -5.58 2.40 -0.93
CA LEU A 29 -4.56 1.75 -0.11
C LEU A 29 -4.93 1.77 1.38
N LEU A 30 -5.44 2.91 1.88
CA LEU A 30 -5.90 3.02 3.25
C LEU A 30 -7.08 2.07 3.54
N LEU A 31 -8.07 1.96 2.64
CA LEU A 31 -9.20 1.03 2.78
C LEU A 31 -8.72 -0.44 2.82
N LEU A 32 -7.75 -0.80 1.98
CA LEU A 32 -7.13 -2.12 2.02
C LEU A 32 -6.38 -2.36 3.35
N ALA A 33 -5.59 -1.39 3.80
CA ALA A 33 -4.89 -1.48 5.08
C ALA A 33 -5.87 -1.60 6.26
N ILE A 34 -6.96 -0.84 6.25
CA ILE A 34 -8.03 -0.92 7.25
C ILE A 34 -8.63 -2.33 7.27
N LYS A 35 -8.97 -2.89 6.11
CA LYS A 35 -9.62 -4.20 5.99
C LYS A 35 -8.73 -5.34 6.49
N TYR A 36 -7.46 -5.32 6.11
CA TYR A 36 -6.56 -6.46 6.33
C TYR A 36 -5.62 -6.31 7.53
N ARG A 37 -5.42 -5.10 8.07
CA ARG A 37 -4.36 -4.81 9.04
C ARG A 37 -4.81 -4.03 10.27
N SER A 38 -6.10 -3.70 10.38
CA SER A 38 -6.62 -3.07 11.60
C SER A 38 -6.50 -4.03 12.80
N PRO A 39 -5.92 -3.59 13.93
CA PRO A 39 -5.88 -4.39 15.15
C PRO A 39 -7.28 -4.77 15.63
N ALA A 40 -7.43 -5.97 16.22
CA ALA A 40 -8.70 -6.46 16.75
C ALA A 40 -9.29 -5.55 17.85
N SER A 41 -8.47 -4.76 18.53
CA SER A 41 -8.89 -3.78 19.53
C SER A 41 -9.57 -2.55 18.94
N TRP A 42 -9.48 -2.32 17.62
CA TRP A 42 -9.97 -1.11 16.93
C TRP A 42 -11.29 -1.32 16.19
N LYS A 43 -11.96 -2.47 16.38
CA LYS A 43 -13.16 -2.90 15.63
C LYS A 43 -14.18 -1.80 15.35
N SER A 44 -14.46 -0.93 16.33
CA SER A 44 -15.44 0.15 16.20
C SER A 44 -14.86 1.44 15.59
N TYR A 45 -13.58 1.72 15.84
CA TYR A 45 -12.86 2.85 15.24
C TYR A 45 -12.57 2.63 13.75
N THR A 46 -12.29 1.38 13.37
CA THR A 46 -12.07 0.96 11.97
C THR A 46 -13.27 1.30 11.08
N ILE A 47 -14.50 1.23 11.60
CA ILE A 47 -15.72 1.60 10.84
C ILE A 47 -15.72 3.09 10.52
N LEU A 48 -15.41 3.92 11.51
CA LEU A 48 -15.35 5.37 11.32
C LEU A 48 -14.22 5.75 10.35
N LEU A 49 -13.04 5.14 10.51
CA LEU A 49 -11.91 5.39 9.63
C LEU A 49 -12.17 4.93 8.19
N ALA A 50 -12.84 3.79 8.01
CA ALA A 50 -13.27 3.31 6.69
C ALA A 50 -14.29 4.27 6.06
N ASN A 51 -15.22 4.81 6.85
CA ASN A 51 -16.18 5.80 6.37
C ASN A 51 -15.47 7.08 5.89
N CYS A 52 -14.52 7.60 6.66
CA CYS A 52 -13.70 8.74 6.22
C CYS A 52 -12.98 8.46 4.91
N ALA A 53 -12.26 7.33 4.82
CA ALA A 53 -11.49 6.97 3.64
C ALA A 53 -12.39 6.75 2.40
N MET A 54 -13.60 6.22 2.58
CA MET A 54 -14.57 6.05 1.48
C MET A 54 -15.10 7.39 0.98
N ILE A 55 -15.44 8.31 1.88
CA ILE A 55 -15.90 9.65 1.53
C ILE A 55 -14.79 10.45 0.83
N ASP A 56 -13.56 10.39 1.35
CA ASP A 56 -12.40 11.05 0.75
C ASP A 56 -12.05 10.43 -0.62
N PHE A 57 -12.20 9.11 -0.79
CA PHE A 57 -12.06 8.45 -2.10
C PHE A 57 -13.07 8.99 -3.12
N VAL A 58 -14.34 9.07 -2.74
CA VAL A 58 -15.41 9.60 -3.61
C VAL A 58 -15.17 11.08 -3.94
N ALA A 59 -14.69 11.87 -2.97
CA ALA A 59 -14.30 13.26 -3.20
C ALA A 59 -13.23 13.37 -4.28
N CYS A 60 -12.11 12.66 -4.12
CA CYS A 60 -10.98 12.72 -5.06
C CYS A 60 -11.33 12.19 -6.45
N LEU A 61 -12.15 11.14 -6.55
CA LEU A 61 -12.65 10.64 -7.82
C LEU A 61 -13.50 11.70 -8.52
N SER A 62 -14.41 12.33 -7.78
CA SER A 62 -15.30 13.35 -8.33
C SER A 62 -14.52 14.59 -8.79
N THR A 63 -13.53 15.02 -8.01
CA THR A 63 -12.59 16.09 -8.37
C THR A 63 -11.83 15.78 -9.66
N TRP A 64 -11.34 14.55 -9.82
CA TRP A 64 -10.62 14.14 -11.03
C TRP A 64 -11.53 14.11 -12.27
N MET A 65 -12.80 13.76 -12.09
CA MET A 65 -13.78 13.73 -13.18
C MET A 65 -14.27 15.13 -13.58
N SER A 66 -14.46 16.05 -12.63
CA SER A 66 -15.03 17.37 -12.90
C SER A 66 -14.01 18.39 -13.43
N ILE A 67 -12.81 18.46 -12.85
CA ILE A 67 -11.76 19.48 -13.08
C ILE A 67 -12.37 20.85 -13.36
N GLU A 68 -12.64 21.61 -12.29
CA GLU A 68 -13.47 22.80 -12.39
C GLU A 68 -12.70 24.12 -12.24
N ARG A 69 -13.11 25.10 -13.04
CA ARG A 69 -12.90 26.53 -12.82
C ARG A 69 -14.23 27.11 -12.33
N PHE A 70 -14.23 27.69 -11.14
CA PHE A 70 -15.45 28.18 -10.52
C PHE A 70 -15.49 29.70 -10.52
N VAL A 71 -16.58 30.24 -11.07
CA VAL A 71 -16.70 31.65 -11.40
C VAL A 71 -17.99 32.20 -10.79
N PRO A 72 -17.95 32.63 -9.52
CA PRO A 72 -19.08 33.25 -8.86
C PRO A 72 -19.10 34.76 -9.12
N PHE A 73 -19.74 35.20 -10.21
CA PHE A 73 -20.01 36.61 -10.44
C PHE A 73 -21.29 37.04 -9.71
N LYS A 74 -21.38 38.31 -9.30
CA LYS A 74 -22.47 38.90 -8.47
C LYS A 74 -23.82 38.16 -8.52
N GLU A 75 -24.44 38.14 -9.69
CA GLU A 75 -25.78 37.56 -9.93
C GLU A 75 -25.74 36.25 -10.74
N VAL A 76 -24.56 35.73 -11.07
CA VAL A 76 -24.40 34.51 -11.87
C VAL A 76 -23.28 33.66 -11.28
N THR A 77 -23.63 32.47 -10.81
CA THR A 77 -22.64 31.49 -10.35
C THR A 77 -22.48 30.43 -11.42
N THR A 78 -21.25 30.25 -11.88
CA THR A 78 -20.96 29.35 -13.00
C THR A 78 -19.75 28.47 -12.71
N SER A 79 -19.87 27.21 -13.12
CA SER A 79 -18.78 26.23 -13.14
C SER A 79 -18.42 25.93 -14.60
N VAL A 80 -17.15 26.07 -14.91
CA VAL A 80 -16.55 25.67 -16.18
C VAL A 80 -15.83 24.35 -15.97
N TYR A 81 -16.17 23.33 -16.75
CA TYR A 81 -15.63 21.99 -16.61
C TYR A 81 -14.60 21.66 -17.68
N LEU A 82 -13.41 21.26 -17.22
CA LEU A 82 -12.26 20.84 -18.03
C LEU A 82 -12.03 19.33 -17.95
N GLY A 83 -12.81 18.63 -17.10
CA GLY A 83 -12.58 17.23 -16.77
C GLY A 83 -13.21 16.25 -17.76
N PRO A 84 -12.87 14.95 -17.64
CA PRO A 84 -13.41 13.90 -18.49
C PRO A 84 -14.94 13.82 -18.53
N CYS A 85 -15.65 14.29 -17.49
CA CYS A 85 -17.11 14.33 -17.48
C CYS A 85 -17.70 15.15 -18.64
N GLY A 86 -16.98 16.17 -19.12
CA GLY A 86 -17.43 17.06 -20.18
C GLY A 86 -17.57 16.37 -21.53
N LEU A 87 -16.91 15.21 -21.71
CA LEU A 87 -17.07 14.36 -22.89
C LEU A 87 -18.45 13.67 -22.94
N VAL A 88 -19.16 13.63 -21.81
CA VAL A 88 -20.47 12.97 -21.70
C VAL A 88 -21.59 14.00 -21.65
N SER A 89 -21.59 14.89 -20.64
CA SER A 89 -22.57 15.98 -20.52
C SER A 89 -22.16 16.97 -19.42
N GLY A 90 -22.61 18.23 -19.53
CA GLY A 90 -22.45 19.23 -18.47
C GLY A 90 -23.16 18.81 -17.17
N PHE A 91 -24.38 18.25 -17.27
CA PHE A 91 -25.10 17.75 -16.10
C PHE A 91 -24.33 16.67 -15.32
N LEU A 92 -23.63 15.74 -16.01
CA LEU A 92 -22.79 14.77 -15.32
C LEU A 92 -21.63 15.44 -14.57
N CYS A 93 -21.03 16.48 -15.14
CA CYS A 93 -20.03 17.29 -14.44
C CYS A 93 -20.59 17.98 -13.21
N HIS A 94 -21.82 18.50 -13.28
CA HIS A 94 -22.51 19.08 -12.14
C HIS A 94 -22.77 18.05 -11.02
N ILE A 95 -23.12 16.82 -11.36
CA ILE A 95 -23.24 15.73 -10.39
C ILE A 95 -21.90 15.52 -9.68
N PHE A 96 -20.79 15.40 -10.41
CA PHE A 96 -19.47 15.22 -9.80
C PHE A 96 -19.06 16.41 -8.93
N HIS A 97 -19.30 17.65 -9.39
CA HIS A 97 -19.09 18.85 -8.57
C HIS A 97 -19.87 18.81 -7.25
N SER A 98 -21.16 18.51 -7.33
CA SER A 98 -22.05 18.38 -6.16
C SER A 98 -21.58 17.28 -5.20
N VAL A 99 -21.20 16.11 -5.73
CA VAL A 99 -20.68 14.99 -4.94
C VAL A 99 -19.35 15.35 -4.28
N MET A 100 -18.46 16.05 -4.97
CA MET A 100 -17.18 16.52 -4.42
C MET A 100 -17.43 17.47 -3.25
N LEU A 101 -18.23 18.53 -3.45
CA LEU A 101 -18.49 19.55 -2.44
C LEU A 101 -19.17 18.94 -1.20
N HIS A 102 -20.16 18.06 -1.41
CA HIS A 102 -20.78 17.29 -0.33
C HIS A 102 -19.74 16.45 0.42
N SER A 103 -18.91 15.69 -0.29
CA SER A 103 -17.95 14.76 0.31
C SER A 103 -16.92 15.47 1.16
N VAL A 104 -16.36 16.61 0.70
CA VAL A 104 -15.40 17.36 1.51
C VAL A 104 -16.06 17.98 2.75
N THR A 105 -17.28 18.50 2.60
CA THR A 105 -18.05 19.04 3.74
C THR A 105 -18.37 17.94 4.76
N HIS A 106 -18.79 16.76 4.28
CA HIS A 106 -19.06 15.60 5.12
C HIS A 106 -17.79 15.08 5.81
N SER A 107 -16.65 15.08 5.12
CA SER A 107 -15.35 14.72 5.68
C SER A 107 -14.96 15.61 6.87
N LEU A 108 -15.27 16.92 6.81
CA LEU A 108 -15.07 17.85 7.93
C LEU A 108 -15.93 17.48 9.16
N PHE A 109 -17.18 17.09 8.96
CA PHE A 109 -18.03 16.57 10.04
C PHE A 109 -17.46 15.28 10.63
N LEU A 110 -17.04 14.33 9.79
CA LEU A 110 -16.45 13.07 10.23
C LEU A 110 -15.17 13.27 11.03
N LEU A 111 -14.35 14.27 10.69
CA LEU A 111 -13.15 14.64 11.45
C LEU A 111 -13.49 15.06 12.89
N VAL A 112 -14.49 15.93 13.06
CA VAL A 112 -14.98 16.33 14.41
C VAL A 112 -15.51 15.11 15.16
N ILE A 113 -16.28 14.27 14.48
CA ILE A 113 -16.85 13.05 15.06
C ILE A 113 -15.74 12.09 15.50
N ALA A 114 -14.63 11.97 14.75
CA ALA A 114 -13.49 11.15 15.14
C ALA A 114 -12.84 11.62 16.45
N PHE A 115 -12.71 12.94 16.64
CA PHE A 115 -12.26 13.51 17.91
C PHE A 115 -13.25 13.27 19.05
N CYS A 116 -14.56 13.44 18.81
CA CYS A 116 -15.61 13.18 19.79
C CYS A 116 -15.65 11.70 20.20
N TYR A 117 -15.59 10.79 19.24
CA TYR A 117 -15.48 9.34 19.46
C TYR A 117 -14.27 9.03 20.34
N ARG A 118 -13.12 9.68 20.09
CA ARG A 118 -11.93 9.45 20.89
C ARG A 118 -12.11 9.89 22.34
N LEU A 119 -12.71 11.06 22.55
CA LEU A 119 -13.01 11.58 23.88
C LEU A 119 -13.96 10.66 24.66
N TYR A 120 -14.93 10.06 23.95
CA TYR A 120 -15.89 9.10 24.48
C TYR A 120 -15.21 7.81 24.95
N VAL A 121 -14.45 7.13 24.07
CA VAL A 121 -13.81 5.84 24.38
C VAL A 121 -12.74 5.96 25.46
N LEU A 122 -12.14 7.14 25.65
CA LEU A 122 -11.24 7.40 26.78
C LEU A 122 -11.92 7.34 28.15
N GLY A 123 -13.25 7.44 28.22
CA GLY A 123 -14.01 7.38 29.47
C GLY A 123 -15.00 6.24 29.58
N ARG A 124 -15.27 5.51 28.50
CA ARG A 124 -16.33 4.51 28.40
C ARG A 124 -15.90 3.36 27.49
N SER A 125 -16.58 2.22 27.58
CA SER A 125 -16.37 1.11 26.64
C SER A 125 -16.70 1.55 25.20
N PRO A 126 -15.99 1.03 24.20
CA PRO A 126 -16.27 1.36 22.81
C PRO A 126 -17.67 0.85 22.41
N PRO A 127 -18.41 1.63 21.59
CA PRO A 127 -19.70 1.19 21.07
C PRO A 127 -19.56 -0.07 20.21
N SER A 128 -20.63 -0.84 20.07
CA SER A 128 -20.64 -2.03 19.20
C SER A 128 -20.48 -1.65 17.72
N LYS A 129 -20.05 -2.62 16.89
CA LYS A 129 -19.92 -2.42 15.43
C LYS A 129 -21.23 -1.96 14.79
N LEU A 130 -22.34 -2.62 15.13
CA LEU A 130 -23.66 -2.31 14.59
C LEU A 130 -24.08 -0.87 14.96
N ASN A 131 -23.88 -0.47 16.21
CA ASN A 131 -24.22 0.88 16.66
C ASN A 131 -23.37 1.94 15.93
N MET A 132 -22.10 1.64 15.64
CA MET A 132 -21.26 2.55 14.85
C MET A 132 -21.73 2.67 13.40
N VAL A 133 -22.16 1.58 12.77
CA VAL A 133 -22.72 1.63 11.41
C VAL A 133 -24.00 2.45 11.38
N ILE A 134 -24.94 2.19 12.29
CA ILE A 134 -26.20 2.94 12.40
C ILE A 134 -25.91 4.43 12.64
N PHE A 135 -24.95 4.75 13.50
CA PHE A 135 -24.53 6.12 13.77
C PHE A 135 -23.96 6.82 12.52
N CYS A 136 -23.09 6.15 11.75
CA CYS A 136 -22.56 6.71 10.50
C CYS A 136 -23.67 6.96 9.47
N ILE A 137 -24.61 6.03 9.32
CA ILE A 137 -25.78 6.18 8.42
C ILE A 137 -26.64 7.37 8.86
N GLY A 138 -26.91 7.49 10.17
CA GLY A 138 -27.73 8.57 10.72
C GLY A 138 -27.13 9.95 10.47
N ILE A 139 -25.80 10.09 10.55
CA ILE A 139 -25.11 11.34 10.24
C ILE A 139 -25.04 11.61 8.73
N TYR A 140 -24.90 10.56 7.92
CA TYR A 140 -24.87 10.71 6.47
C TYR A 140 -26.20 11.19 5.90
N PHE A 141 -27.33 10.68 6.41
CA PHE A 141 -28.66 10.93 5.85
C PHE A 141 -29.03 12.42 5.64
N PRO A 142 -28.87 13.34 6.62
CA PRO A 142 -29.12 14.77 6.39
C PRO A 142 -28.21 15.36 5.31
N THR A 143 -26.92 15.01 5.34
CA THR A 143 -25.94 15.54 4.38
C THR A 143 -26.21 15.02 2.96
N PHE A 144 -26.68 13.77 2.83
CA PHE A 144 -27.05 13.15 1.56
C PHE A 144 -28.31 13.79 0.97
N SER A 145 -29.29 14.15 1.81
CA SER A 145 -30.49 14.87 1.37
C SER A 145 -30.15 16.21 0.73
N ILE A 146 -29.13 16.90 1.28
CA ILE A 146 -28.61 18.17 0.73
C ILE A 146 -27.88 17.94 -0.60
N LEU A 147 -27.12 16.85 -0.74
CA LEU A 147 -26.50 16.45 -2.00
C LEU A 147 -27.55 16.21 -3.10
N VAL A 148 -28.60 15.46 -2.80
CA VAL A 148 -29.66 15.20 -3.79
C VAL A 148 -30.34 16.51 -4.20
N ALA A 149 -30.59 17.42 -3.24
CA ALA A 149 -31.16 18.72 -3.55
C ALA A 149 -30.23 19.59 -4.43
N SER A 150 -28.91 19.48 -4.30
CA SER A 150 -27.95 20.28 -5.09
C SER A 150 -27.89 19.88 -6.56
N PHE A 151 -28.30 18.66 -6.92
CA PHE A 151 -28.39 18.27 -8.33
C PHE A 151 -29.42 19.09 -9.12
N PHE A 152 -30.41 19.67 -8.43
CA PHE A 152 -31.51 20.40 -9.05
C PHE A 152 -31.40 21.92 -8.89
N THR A 153 -30.22 22.45 -8.57
CA THR A 153 -30.02 23.90 -8.40
C THR A 153 -29.64 24.64 -9.67
N ASN A 154 -29.27 23.94 -10.74
CA ASN A 154 -28.83 24.55 -11.98
C ASN A 154 -29.99 25.03 -12.85
N ASP A 155 -29.74 26.12 -13.55
CA ASP A 155 -30.55 26.59 -14.66
C ASP A 155 -30.14 25.92 -15.97
N PRO A 156 -30.98 26.00 -17.02
CA PRO A 156 -30.56 25.61 -18.36
C PRO A 156 -29.26 26.32 -18.76
N SER A 157 -28.29 25.56 -19.28
CA SER A 157 -26.95 26.06 -19.64
C SER A 157 -26.98 27.25 -20.61
N ASP A 158 -27.99 27.30 -21.48
CA ASP A 158 -28.18 28.38 -22.46
C ASP A 158 -28.55 29.71 -21.77
N GLU A 159 -29.40 29.66 -20.74
CA GLU A 159 -29.78 30.85 -19.95
C GLU A 159 -28.58 31.40 -19.19
N VAL A 160 -27.76 30.50 -18.61
CA VAL A 160 -26.52 30.87 -17.92
C VAL A 160 -25.53 31.53 -18.89
N ARG A 161 -25.39 30.99 -20.11
CA ARG A 161 -24.50 31.55 -21.14
C ARG A 161 -24.94 32.93 -21.58
N VAL A 162 -26.24 33.14 -21.81
CA VAL A 162 -26.81 34.46 -22.14
C VAL A 162 -26.58 35.45 -21.00
N ALA A 163 -26.81 35.04 -19.76
CA ALA A 163 -26.58 35.91 -18.60
C ALA A 163 -25.09 36.31 -18.46
N LEU A 164 -24.16 35.38 -18.71
CA LEU A 164 -22.73 35.67 -18.72
C LEU A 164 -22.34 36.67 -19.82
N GLN A 165 -22.86 36.50 -21.05
CA GLN A 165 -22.61 37.42 -22.16
C GLN A 165 -23.14 38.82 -21.88
N LEU A 166 -24.30 38.94 -21.21
CA LEU A 166 -24.87 40.24 -20.84
C LEU A 166 -24.08 40.95 -19.74
N LEU A 167 -23.55 40.20 -18.77
CA LEU A 167 -22.77 40.76 -17.66
C LEU A 167 -21.31 41.04 -18.04
N PHE A 168 -20.75 40.27 -18.98
CA PHE A 168 -19.35 40.37 -19.42
C PHE A 168 -19.25 40.32 -20.96
N PRO A 169 -19.76 41.34 -21.67
CA PRO A 169 -19.87 41.36 -23.13
C PRO A 169 -18.51 41.36 -23.87
N ASP A 170 -17.43 41.82 -23.22
CA ASP A 170 -16.08 41.85 -23.80
C ASP A 170 -15.27 40.56 -23.55
N HIS A 171 -15.87 39.52 -22.94
CA HIS A 171 -15.16 38.31 -22.50
C HIS A 171 -15.68 37.05 -23.22
N ASP A 172 -15.12 36.77 -24.40
CA ASP A 172 -15.31 35.50 -25.15
C ASP A 172 -14.67 34.28 -24.45
N GLN A 173 -14.22 34.43 -23.20
CA GLN A 173 -13.41 33.46 -22.45
C GLN A 173 -14.10 32.11 -22.17
N PHE A 174 -15.41 32.02 -22.40
CA PHE A 174 -16.23 30.84 -22.10
C PHE A 174 -16.80 30.15 -23.36
N GLU A 175 -16.45 30.63 -24.55
CA GLU A 175 -16.83 29.94 -25.78
C GLU A 175 -16.16 28.57 -25.90
N GLY A 176 -16.91 27.55 -26.36
CA GLY A 176 -16.42 26.18 -26.51
C GLY A 176 -16.29 25.37 -25.21
N TYR A 177 -16.41 25.98 -24.04
CA TYR A 177 -16.39 25.28 -22.76
C TYR A 177 -17.75 24.64 -22.40
N VAL A 178 -17.69 23.55 -21.64
CA VAL A 178 -18.85 22.94 -20.97
C VAL A 178 -19.13 23.73 -19.69
N ILE A 179 -20.34 24.29 -19.59
CA ILE A 179 -20.71 25.26 -18.57
C ILE A 179 -22.02 24.85 -17.94
N GLU A 180 -22.07 24.92 -16.61
CA GLU A 180 -23.28 24.76 -15.82
C GLU A 180 -23.31 25.82 -14.71
N GLY A 181 -24.50 26.17 -14.23
CA GLY A 181 -24.61 27.15 -13.17
C GLY A 181 -26.03 27.59 -12.89
N HIS A 182 -26.16 28.70 -12.17
CA HIS A 182 -27.46 29.32 -11.92
C HIS A 182 -27.37 30.84 -11.93
N VAL A 183 -28.48 31.47 -12.30
CA VAL A 183 -28.68 32.92 -12.34
C VAL A 183 -29.53 33.35 -11.15
N ASP A 184 -28.95 34.19 -10.29
CA ASP A 184 -29.49 34.66 -9.00
C ASP A 184 -30.37 35.93 -9.14
N THR A 185 -31.03 36.14 -10.28
CA THR A 185 -31.94 37.28 -10.51
C THR A 185 -33.23 37.21 -9.69
N GLN A 186 -33.62 36.01 -9.25
CA GLN A 186 -34.77 35.78 -8.37
C GLN A 186 -34.34 35.14 -7.04
N PRO A 187 -35.06 35.41 -5.93
CA PRO A 187 -34.74 34.81 -4.63
C PRO A 187 -34.95 33.29 -4.66
N ARG A 188 -33.84 32.54 -4.72
CA ARG A 188 -33.81 31.07 -4.64
C ARG A 188 -33.45 30.62 -3.21
N PRO A 189 -34.44 30.37 -2.34
CA PRO A 189 -34.16 30.01 -0.94
C PRO A 189 -33.37 28.71 -0.83
N LEU A 190 -33.62 27.73 -1.71
CA LEU A 190 -32.92 26.44 -1.69
C LEU A 190 -31.42 26.57 -2.01
N SER A 191 -31.05 27.22 -3.11
CA SER A 191 -29.64 27.41 -3.49
C SER A 191 -28.88 28.23 -2.44
N LYS A 192 -29.52 29.27 -1.88
CA LYS A 192 -28.94 30.07 -0.77
C LYS A 192 -28.78 29.25 0.51
N PHE A 193 -29.74 28.40 0.84
CA PHE A 193 -29.66 27.49 1.99
C PHE A 193 -28.52 26.48 1.82
N ILE A 194 -28.40 25.86 0.64
CA ILE A 194 -27.32 24.90 0.34
C ILE A 194 -25.96 25.59 0.42
N GLN A 195 -25.79 26.77 -0.18
CA GLN A 195 -24.56 27.54 -0.11
C GLN A 195 -24.20 27.92 1.34
N ALA A 196 -25.18 28.37 2.13
CA ALA A 196 -24.99 28.68 3.55
C ALA A 196 -24.63 27.43 4.36
N TYR A 197 -25.20 26.27 4.03
CA TYR A 197 -24.87 24.99 4.68
C TYR A 197 -23.46 24.50 4.34
N MET A 198 -22.99 24.67 3.10
CA MET A 198 -21.65 24.23 2.72
C MET A 198 -20.56 25.13 3.30
N ILE A 199 -20.81 26.44 3.40
CA ILE A 199 -19.80 27.42 3.86
C ILE A 199 -19.89 27.69 5.36
N GLY A 200 -21.09 27.87 5.90
CA GLY A 200 -21.34 28.36 7.26
C GLY A 200 -20.72 27.51 8.37
N PRO A 201 -20.80 26.17 8.33
CA PRO A 201 -20.26 25.31 9.38
C PRO A 201 -18.73 25.28 9.45
N ILE A 202 -18.00 25.71 8.42
CA ILE A 202 -16.54 25.49 8.32
C ILE A 202 -15.80 26.12 9.51
N VAL A 203 -16.00 27.41 9.76
CA VAL A 203 -15.33 28.12 10.86
C VAL A 203 -15.73 27.56 12.23
N PRO A 204 -17.04 27.38 12.56
CA PRO A 204 -17.44 26.73 13.80
C PRO A 204 -16.84 25.33 14.00
N LEU A 205 -16.80 24.51 12.95
CA LEU A 205 -16.25 23.15 13.03
C LEU A 205 -14.74 23.19 13.27
N CYS A 206 -13.99 24.07 12.61
CA CYS A 206 -12.55 24.26 12.87
C CYS A 206 -12.27 24.64 14.34
N ILE A 207 -13.07 25.56 14.90
CA ILE A 207 -12.97 25.94 16.32
C ILE A 207 -13.29 24.73 17.22
N LEU A 208 -14.35 23.98 16.89
CA LEU A 208 -14.76 22.81 17.65
C LEU A 208 -13.69 21.71 17.63
N VAL A 209 -13.06 21.44 16.49
CA VAL A 209 -11.91 20.51 16.37
C VAL A 209 -10.82 20.91 17.36
N PHE A 210 -10.44 22.18 17.39
CA PHE A 210 -9.40 22.66 18.30
C PHE A 210 -9.77 22.44 19.76
N ILE A 211 -11.01 22.78 20.15
CA ILE A 211 -11.51 22.59 21.52
C ILE A 211 -11.51 21.12 21.93
N VAL A 212 -12.09 20.24 21.10
CA VAL A 212 -12.20 18.81 21.41
C VAL A 212 -10.81 18.17 21.44
N ARG A 213 -9.89 18.58 20.56
CA ARG A 213 -8.50 18.14 20.57
C ARG A 213 -7.81 18.42 21.91
N GLN A 214 -7.95 19.64 22.45
CA GLN A 214 -7.36 19.99 23.75
C GLN A 214 -7.90 19.08 24.86
N LYS A 215 -9.21 18.80 24.84
CA LYS A 215 -9.83 17.86 25.80
C LYS A 215 -9.30 16.44 25.68
N VAL A 216 -9.10 15.93 24.45
CA VAL A 216 -8.55 14.59 24.20
C VAL A 216 -7.12 14.48 24.73
N ILE A 217 -6.26 15.46 24.43
CA ILE A 217 -4.86 15.47 24.90
C ILE A 217 -4.81 15.53 26.44
N GLY A 218 -5.61 16.41 27.06
CA GLY A 218 -5.67 16.53 28.52
C GLY A 218 -6.10 15.21 29.18
N LYS A 219 -7.12 14.54 28.63
CA LYS A 219 -7.62 13.27 29.19
C LYS A 219 -6.65 12.10 29.02
N ILE A 220 -5.83 12.10 27.97
CA ILE A 220 -4.78 11.09 27.79
C ILE A 220 -3.66 11.28 28.80
N LYS A 221 -3.18 12.52 29.00
CA LYS A 221 -2.17 12.83 30.02
C LYS A 221 -2.64 12.43 31.42
N ALA A 222 -3.89 12.71 31.75
CA ALA A 222 -4.46 12.36 33.06
C ALA A 222 -4.59 10.85 33.31
N LYS A 223 -4.51 10.00 32.27
CA LYS A 223 -4.60 8.53 32.37
C LYS A 223 -3.28 7.84 32.05
N GLU A 224 -2.21 8.59 31.83
CA GLU A 224 -0.96 8.07 31.32
C GLU A 224 -0.36 6.99 32.25
N ASP A 225 -0.42 7.22 33.56
CA ASP A 225 0.17 6.33 34.58
C ASP A 225 -0.58 5.00 34.76
N VAL A 226 -1.82 4.89 34.26
CA VAL A 226 -2.69 3.71 34.41
C VAL A 226 -2.73 2.88 33.12
N MET A 227 -2.16 3.39 32.03
CA MET A 227 -2.17 2.72 30.73
C MET A 227 -0.91 1.89 30.53
N THR A 228 -1.06 0.69 29.96
CA THR A 228 0.10 -0.09 29.50
C THR A 228 0.86 0.70 28.44
N GLU A 229 2.17 0.51 28.36
CA GLU A 229 3.04 1.21 27.41
C GLU A 229 2.53 1.09 25.96
N ARG A 230 2.13 -0.11 25.57
CA ARG A 230 1.50 -0.39 24.26
C ARG A 230 0.23 0.43 24.03
N THR A 231 -0.66 0.50 25.02
CA THR A 231 -1.91 1.28 24.89
C THR A 231 -1.58 2.77 24.81
N ARG A 232 -0.57 3.25 25.55
CA ARG A 232 -0.12 4.63 25.51
C ARG A 232 0.44 5.02 24.13
N GLU A 233 1.34 4.22 23.56
CA GLU A 233 1.90 4.45 22.23
C GLU A 233 0.84 4.45 21.14
N MET A 234 -0.08 3.49 21.21
CA MET A 234 -1.24 3.40 20.34
C MET A 234 -2.11 4.68 20.39
N HIS A 235 -2.41 5.18 21.59
CA HIS A 235 -3.15 6.41 21.76
C HIS A 235 -2.39 7.64 21.24
N ARG A 236 -1.07 7.69 21.46
CA ARG A 236 -0.20 8.77 20.98
C ARG A 236 -0.17 8.84 19.45
N SER A 237 -0.01 7.70 18.78
CA SER A 237 -0.02 7.62 17.30
C SER A 237 -1.36 8.12 16.73
N LEU A 238 -2.49 7.64 17.24
CA LEU A 238 -3.81 8.06 16.76
C LEU A 238 -4.11 9.55 16.99
N VAL A 239 -3.70 10.11 18.14
CA VAL A 239 -3.85 11.55 18.39
C VAL A 239 -2.95 12.38 17.49
N LYS A 240 -1.74 11.89 17.18
CA LYS A 240 -0.84 12.53 16.22
C LYS A 240 -1.48 12.60 14.84
N VAL A 241 -2.05 11.48 14.36
CA VAL A 241 -2.78 11.41 13.07
C VAL A 241 -3.91 12.44 13.04
N LEU A 242 -4.82 12.37 14.03
CA LEU A 242 -5.98 13.26 14.08
C LEU A 242 -5.56 14.73 14.21
N THR A 243 -4.45 15.02 14.91
CA THR A 243 -3.89 16.38 15.01
C THR A 243 -3.39 16.90 13.66
N LEU A 244 -2.71 16.06 12.88
CA LEU A 244 -2.27 16.43 11.54
C LEU A 244 -3.47 16.57 10.58
N GLN A 245 -4.49 15.73 10.71
CA GLN A 245 -5.72 15.89 9.95
C GLN A 245 -6.50 17.15 10.36
N ALA A 246 -6.43 17.56 11.63
CA ALA A 246 -7.02 18.80 12.13
C ALA A 246 -6.45 20.09 11.52
N SER A 247 -5.27 20.04 10.87
CA SER A 247 -4.76 21.18 10.11
C SER A 247 -5.26 21.22 8.66
N LEU A 248 -5.74 20.11 8.10
CA LEU A 248 -6.23 20.07 6.71
C LEU A 248 -7.38 21.03 6.39
N PRO A 249 -8.33 21.30 7.32
CA PRO A 249 -9.37 22.30 7.09
C PRO A 249 -8.87 23.72 6.78
N ILE A 250 -7.59 24.03 7.02
CA ILE A 250 -7.00 25.30 6.59
C ILE A 250 -7.07 25.47 5.05
N LEU A 251 -6.97 24.38 4.30
CA LEU A 251 -7.08 24.39 2.85
C LEU A 251 -8.51 24.78 2.42
N PHE A 252 -9.52 24.29 3.14
CA PHE A 252 -10.90 24.71 2.92
C PHE A 252 -11.10 26.19 3.28
N LEU A 253 -10.49 26.69 4.37
CA LEU A 253 -10.55 28.12 4.69
C LEU A 253 -9.95 28.99 3.57
N LEU A 254 -8.83 28.58 2.97
CA LEU A 254 -8.24 29.27 1.82
C LEU A 254 -9.17 29.28 0.59
N SER A 255 -9.88 28.18 0.35
CA SER A 255 -10.93 28.09 -0.67
C SER A 255 -12.07 29.09 -0.42
N VAL A 256 -12.55 29.20 0.81
CA VAL A 256 -13.62 30.14 1.18
C VAL A 256 -13.15 31.58 1.03
N ILE A 257 -11.91 31.90 1.42
CA ILE A 257 -11.34 33.25 1.25
C ILE A 257 -11.29 33.60 -0.24
N SER A 258 -10.81 32.70 -1.09
CA SER A 258 -10.76 32.89 -2.55
C SER A 258 -12.16 33.09 -3.12
N PHE A 259 -13.14 32.30 -2.67
CA PHE A 259 -14.54 32.45 -3.08
C PHE A 259 -15.12 33.82 -2.69
N ILE A 260 -14.83 34.33 -1.50
CA ILE A 260 -15.29 35.66 -1.06
C ILE A 260 -14.64 36.76 -1.90
N ILE A 261 -13.34 36.65 -2.20
CA ILE A 261 -12.61 37.63 -3.04
C ILE A 261 -13.28 37.75 -4.42
N VAL A 262 -13.53 36.61 -5.08
CA VAL A 262 -14.14 36.59 -6.42
C VAL A 262 -15.60 37.03 -6.36
N LYS A 263 -16.41 36.47 -5.44
CA LYS A 263 -17.85 36.78 -5.35
C LYS A 263 -18.13 38.25 -5.00
N ARG A 264 -17.26 38.90 -4.22
CA ARG A 264 -17.38 40.31 -3.87
C ARG A 264 -16.70 41.24 -4.88
N GLN A 265 -16.08 40.71 -5.94
CA GLN A 265 -15.28 41.47 -6.91
C GLN A 265 -14.25 42.39 -6.23
N LEU A 266 -13.58 41.87 -5.20
CA LEU A 266 -12.54 42.62 -4.49
C LEU A 266 -11.24 42.68 -5.32
N TYR A 267 -11.02 41.67 -6.17
CA TYR A 267 -9.88 41.59 -7.06
C TYR A 267 -10.24 40.73 -8.28
N ASP A 268 -10.14 41.31 -9.47
CA ASP A 268 -10.45 40.63 -10.72
C ASP A 268 -9.19 39.93 -11.25
N SER A 269 -9.05 38.65 -10.91
CA SER A 269 -7.97 37.81 -11.45
C SER A 269 -8.44 36.38 -11.63
N PRO A 270 -8.26 35.79 -12.84
CA PRO A 270 -8.60 34.40 -13.12
C PRO A 270 -7.93 33.41 -12.16
N PHE A 271 -6.76 33.78 -11.60
CA PHE A 271 -6.07 32.95 -10.61
C PHE A 271 -6.97 32.59 -9.41
N PHE A 272 -7.75 33.54 -8.89
CA PHE A 272 -8.62 33.27 -7.75
C PHE A 272 -9.82 32.39 -8.10
N GLU A 273 -10.33 32.46 -9.34
CA GLU A 273 -11.41 31.57 -9.81
C GLU A 273 -10.96 30.10 -9.84
N HIS A 274 -9.73 29.86 -10.29
CA HIS A 274 -9.12 28.52 -10.29
C HIS A 274 -8.76 28.07 -8.87
N SER A 275 -8.19 28.96 -8.05
CA SER A 275 -7.65 28.58 -6.74
C SER A 275 -8.73 28.20 -5.72
N ILE A 276 -10.00 28.61 -5.90
CA ILE A 276 -11.14 28.24 -5.03
C ILE A 276 -11.14 26.74 -4.77
N PHE A 277 -11.01 25.91 -5.82
CA PHE A 277 -11.13 24.47 -5.67
C PHE A 277 -9.78 23.73 -5.74
N TRP A 278 -8.68 24.43 -6.06
CA TRP A 278 -7.33 23.86 -5.93
C TRP A 278 -7.02 23.45 -4.50
N TYR A 279 -7.22 24.34 -3.52
CA TYR A 279 -6.83 24.06 -2.13
C TYR A 279 -7.63 22.90 -1.54
N ILE A 280 -8.96 22.94 -1.69
CA ILE A 280 -9.86 21.93 -1.15
C ILE A 280 -9.62 20.53 -1.76
N SER A 281 -9.14 20.44 -3.00
CA SER A 281 -8.82 19.16 -3.64
C SER A 281 -7.72 18.37 -2.91
N PHE A 282 -6.79 19.06 -2.23
CA PHE A 282 -5.70 18.41 -1.50
C PHE A 282 -6.12 17.88 -0.13
N MET A 283 -7.21 18.37 0.46
CA MET A 283 -7.68 17.92 1.78
C MET A 283 -7.92 16.40 1.82
N PRO A 284 -8.80 15.81 0.97
CA PRO A 284 -9.03 14.37 0.95
C PRO A 284 -7.86 13.57 0.39
N ALA A 285 -6.93 14.20 -0.35
CA ALA A 285 -5.72 13.56 -0.86
C ALA A 285 -4.63 13.36 0.22
N LEU A 286 -4.47 14.35 1.11
CA LEU A 286 -3.46 14.31 2.17
C LEU A 286 -3.91 13.48 3.39
N ALA A 287 -5.21 13.40 3.66
CA ALA A 287 -5.77 12.65 4.77
C ALA A 287 -5.33 11.17 4.85
N PRO A 288 -5.37 10.36 3.76
CA PRO A 288 -4.90 8.98 3.80
C PRO A 288 -3.39 8.88 3.95
N ILE A 289 -2.61 9.79 3.34
CA ILE A 289 -1.14 9.81 3.46
C ILE A 289 -0.73 10.02 4.91
N ILE A 290 -1.34 11.00 5.59
CA ILE A 290 -1.12 11.27 7.01
C ILE A 290 -1.42 10.04 7.87
N THR A 291 -2.53 9.36 7.58
CA THR A 291 -2.97 8.17 8.32
C THR A 291 -2.01 7.00 8.13
N ILE A 292 -1.70 6.65 6.88
CA ILE A 292 -0.81 5.56 6.52
C ILE A 292 0.58 5.78 7.14
N TYR A 293 1.15 6.98 7.01
CA TYR A 293 2.51 7.25 7.47
C TYR A 293 2.65 7.17 9.01
N ASN A 294 1.64 7.62 9.75
CA ASN A 294 1.74 7.75 11.22
C ASN A 294 1.17 6.53 11.98
N VAL A 295 0.35 5.71 11.35
CA VAL A 295 -0.21 4.49 11.96
C VAL A 295 0.70 3.30 11.61
N ALA A 296 1.49 2.86 12.59
CA ALA A 296 2.48 1.78 12.44
C ALA A 296 1.95 0.52 11.72
N PRO A 297 0.81 -0.10 12.09
CA PRO A 297 0.34 -1.30 11.40
C PRO A 297 -0.01 -1.07 9.92
N PHE A 298 -0.38 0.16 9.53
CA PHE A 298 -0.66 0.49 8.13
C PHE A 298 0.63 0.75 7.35
N ARG A 299 1.57 1.53 7.91
CA ARG A 299 2.88 1.78 7.29
C ARG A 299 3.65 0.47 7.09
N ASN A 300 3.79 -0.32 8.15
CA ASN A 300 4.51 -1.59 8.11
C ASN A 300 3.88 -2.54 7.08
N SER A 301 2.55 -2.52 6.92
CA SER A 301 1.91 -3.34 5.89
C SER A 301 2.31 -2.95 4.47
N ILE A 302 2.37 -1.65 4.17
CA ILE A 302 2.76 -1.20 2.82
C ILE A 302 4.22 -1.50 2.57
N GLU A 303 5.09 -1.21 3.54
CA GLU A 303 6.53 -1.54 3.46
C GLU A 303 6.74 -3.04 3.26
N MET A 304 6.07 -3.89 4.05
CA MET A 304 6.12 -5.34 3.88
C MET A 304 5.62 -5.76 2.50
N THR A 305 4.51 -5.20 2.01
CA THR A 305 3.94 -5.58 0.69
C THR A 305 4.91 -5.23 -0.46
N ILE A 306 5.57 -4.07 -0.39
CA ILE A 306 6.57 -3.67 -1.38
C ILE A 306 7.76 -4.62 -1.35
N LEU A 307 8.30 -4.91 -0.17
CA LEU A 307 9.43 -5.84 -0.02
C LEU A 307 9.08 -7.27 -0.47
N ASP A 308 7.88 -7.74 -0.13
CA ASP A 308 7.37 -9.05 -0.56
C ASP A 308 7.28 -9.09 -2.09
N THR A 309 6.77 -8.03 -2.73
CA THR A 309 6.70 -7.92 -4.20
C THR A 309 8.09 -7.95 -4.84
N ILE A 310 9.04 -7.20 -4.29
CA ILE A 310 10.43 -7.19 -4.76
C ILE A 310 11.05 -8.59 -4.65
N SER A 311 10.85 -9.25 -3.49
CA SER A 311 11.32 -10.63 -3.27
C SER A 311 10.74 -11.60 -4.31
N ILE A 312 9.43 -11.53 -4.56
CA ILE A 312 8.77 -12.35 -5.58
C ILE A 312 9.39 -12.13 -6.96
N VAL A 313 9.61 -10.87 -7.37
CA VAL A 313 10.20 -10.54 -8.67
C VAL A 313 11.64 -11.08 -8.77
N ILE A 314 12.47 -10.87 -7.75
CA ILE A 314 13.88 -11.33 -7.76
C ILE A 314 13.96 -12.85 -7.82
N HIS A 315 13.27 -13.56 -6.93
CA HIS A 315 13.34 -15.02 -6.89
C HIS A 315 12.74 -15.68 -8.13
N SER A 316 11.63 -15.15 -8.65
CA SER A 316 11.01 -15.68 -9.87
C SER A 316 11.91 -15.47 -11.10
N THR A 317 12.51 -14.29 -11.24
CA THR A 317 13.38 -13.98 -12.39
C THR A 317 14.68 -14.78 -12.35
N THR A 318 15.37 -14.78 -11.20
CA THR A 318 16.61 -15.56 -11.01
C THR A 318 16.38 -17.05 -11.19
N GLY A 319 15.25 -17.58 -10.71
CA GLY A 319 14.84 -18.96 -10.91
C GLY A 319 14.65 -19.34 -12.37
N VAL A 320 13.95 -18.51 -13.16
CA VAL A 320 13.78 -18.74 -14.61
C VAL A 320 15.13 -18.74 -15.33
N TYR A 321 16.00 -17.75 -15.08
CA TYR A 321 17.33 -17.71 -15.69
C TYR A 321 18.17 -18.93 -15.32
N GLY A 322 18.13 -19.35 -14.05
CA GLY A 322 18.85 -20.52 -13.58
C GLY A 322 18.37 -21.83 -14.24
N ILE A 323 17.05 -22.01 -14.38
CA ILE A 323 16.47 -23.20 -15.05
C ILE A 323 16.85 -23.20 -16.54
N VAL A 324 16.64 -22.10 -17.24
CA VAL A 324 16.93 -22.00 -18.69
C VAL A 324 18.42 -22.18 -18.97
N GLY A 325 19.28 -21.51 -18.19
CA GLY A 325 20.73 -21.60 -18.34
C GLY A 325 21.28 -23.01 -18.11
N ASN A 326 20.83 -23.67 -17.04
CA ASN A 326 21.26 -25.04 -16.74
C ASN A 326 20.67 -26.08 -17.71
N LEU A 327 19.45 -25.86 -18.23
CA LEU A 327 18.90 -26.70 -19.30
C LEU A 327 19.72 -26.57 -20.58
N ALA A 328 20.09 -25.33 -20.96
CA ALA A 328 20.98 -25.09 -22.09
C ALA A 328 22.35 -25.75 -21.89
N LEU A 329 22.89 -25.72 -20.67
CA LEU A 329 24.13 -26.42 -20.33
C LEU A 329 23.99 -27.94 -20.47
N LEU A 330 22.90 -28.54 -20.02
CA LEU A 330 22.63 -29.98 -20.21
C LEU A 330 22.52 -30.35 -21.69
N LEU A 331 21.85 -29.52 -22.50
CA LEU A 331 21.78 -29.72 -23.96
C LEU A 331 23.16 -29.61 -24.61
N ALA A 332 23.98 -28.62 -24.22
CA ALA A 332 25.34 -28.49 -24.69
C ALA A 332 26.19 -29.71 -24.29
N ILE A 333 26.06 -30.19 -23.05
CA ILE A 333 26.75 -31.40 -22.60
C ILE A 333 26.34 -32.61 -23.46
N LYS A 334 25.05 -32.76 -23.75
CA LYS A 334 24.56 -33.90 -24.55
C LYS A 334 25.04 -33.87 -25.99
N TYR A 335 25.02 -32.70 -26.64
CA TYR A 335 25.21 -32.60 -28.10
C TYR A 335 26.60 -32.10 -28.53
N LYS A 336 27.39 -31.49 -27.64
CA LYS A 336 28.66 -30.82 -27.98
C LYS A 336 29.88 -31.31 -27.20
N THR A 337 29.74 -32.22 -26.23
CA THR A 337 30.87 -32.69 -25.42
C THR A 337 31.85 -33.56 -26.23
N PRO A 338 33.15 -33.21 -26.31
CA PRO A 338 34.15 -34.05 -26.96
C PRO A 338 34.51 -35.28 -26.09
N PRO A 339 35.00 -36.38 -26.68
CA PRO A 339 35.33 -37.61 -25.94
C PRO A 339 36.34 -37.41 -24.79
N SER A 340 37.28 -36.47 -24.92
CA SER A 340 38.28 -36.14 -23.90
C SER A 340 37.70 -35.54 -22.61
N LEU A 341 36.51 -34.93 -22.69
CA LEU A 341 35.83 -34.31 -21.55
C LEU A 341 34.69 -35.16 -20.99
N LYS A 342 34.48 -36.38 -21.51
CA LYS A 342 33.34 -37.23 -21.16
C LYS A 342 33.23 -37.51 -19.66
N SER A 343 34.35 -37.73 -18.97
CA SER A 343 34.36 -37.94 -17.52
C SER A 343 34.01 -36.68 -16.71
N TYR A 344 34.56 -35.52 -17.11
CA TYR A 344 34.24 -34.24 -16.48
C TYR A 344 32.80 -33.79 -16.72
N SER A 345 32.24 -34.14 -17.89
CA SER A 345 30.87 -33.79 -18.26
C SER A 345 29.81 -34.42 -17.35
N VAL A 346 30.11 -35.57 -16.73
CA VAL A 346 29.22 -36.20 -15.72
C VAL A 346 29.10 -35.31 -14.50
N LEU A 347 30.22 -34.74 -14.03
CA LEU A 347 30.22 -33.84 -12.89
C LEU A 347 29.46 -32.54 -13.21
N LEU A 348 29.73 -31.94 -14.38
CA LEU A 348 29.01 -30.75 -14.84
C LEU A 348 27.52 -30.99 -15.03
N ALA A 349 27.12 -32.16 -15.55
CA ALA A 349 25.71 -32.51 -15.69
C ALA A 349 25.03 -32.65 -14.33
N ASN A 350 25.74 -33.19 -13.32
CA ASN A 350 25.22 -33.26 -11.95
C ASN A 350 25.05 -31.85 -11.34
N CYS A 351 26.04 -30.96 -11.50
CA CYS A 351 25.90 -29.54 -11.12
C CYS A 351 24.63 -28.93 -11.74
N ALA A 352 24.47 -29.07 -13.06
CA ALA A 352 23.35 -28.47 -13.78
C ALA A 352 22.00 -29.03 -13.33
N LEU A 353 21.90 -30.34 -13.04
CA LEU A 353 20.69 -30.95 -12.51
C LEU A 353 20.33 -30.44 -11.11
N ILE A 354 21.33 -30.34 -10.22
CA ILE A 354 21.14 -29.84 -8.86
C ILE A 354 20.74 -28.37 -8.88
N ASP A 355 21.36 -27.55 -9.72
CA ASP A 355 21.03 -26.14 -9.86
C ASP A 355 19.62 -25.94 -10.44
N ILE A 356 19.16 -26.80 -11.37
CA ILE A 356 17.75 -26.77 -11.83
C ILE A 356 16.79 -27.03 -10.67
N ILE A 357 17.05 -28.05 -9.85
CA ILE A 357 16.20 -28.39 -8.70
C ILE A 357 16.20 -27.24 -7.67
N ALA A 358 17.37 -26.62 -7.42
CA ALA A 358 17.52 -25.47 -6.53
C ALA A 358 16.72 -24.26 -7.03
N CYS A 359 16.82 -23.93 -8.33
CA CYS A 359 16.09 -22.82 -8.93
C CYS A 359 14.58 -23.07 -8.97
N ALA A 360 14.14 -24.28 -9.25
CA ALA A 360 12.72 -24.66 -9.20
C ALA A 360 12.17 -24.55 -7.77
N SER A 361 12.90 -25.07 -6.78
CA SER A 361 12.49 -24.99 -5.37
C SER A 361 12.43 -23.54 -4.90
N THR A 362 13.46 -22.73 -5.18
CA THR A 362 13.48 -21.30 -4.85
C THR A 362 12.29 -20.54 -5.44
N SER A 363 11.93 -20.84 -6.70
CA SER A 363 10.81 -20.18 -7.39
C SER A 363 9.45 -20.58 -6.84
N LEU A 364 9.32 -21.80 -6.34
CA LEU A 364 8.06 -22.31 -5.77
C LEU A 364 7.88 -21.89 -4.31
N THR A 365 8.97 -21.78 -3.55
CA THR A 365 8.93 -21.49 -2.11
C THR A 365 8.79 -20.00 -1.83
N ILE A 366 9.59 -19.14 -2.49
CA ILE A 366 9.76 -17.69 -2.26
C ILE A 366 9.50 -17.31 -0.80
N GLU A 367 10.53 -17.33 0.02
CA GLU A 367 10.41 -17.19 1.47
C GLU A 367 11.02 -15.91 2.02
N ARG A 368 10.43 -15.45 3.12
CA ARG A 368 10.97 -14.39 3.97
C ARG A 368 11.18 -14.97 5.37
N MET A 369 12.44 -15.11 5.78
CA MET A 369 12.79 -15.54 7.12
C MET A 369 12.78 -14.34 8.08
N ILE A 370 12.07 -14.48 9.19
CA ILE A 370 12.06 -13.52 10.31
C ILE A 370 12.68 -14.25 11.50
N ALA A 371 13.82 -13.76 11.96
CA ALA A 371 14.58 -14.36 13.05
C ALA A 371 14.72 -13.39 14.22
N PHE A 372 14.37 -13.87 15.41
CA PHE A 372 14.59 -13.22 16.70
C PHE A 372 15.48 -14.13 17.57
N THR A 373 15.85 -13.64 18.75
CA THR A 373 16.70 -14.40 19.69
C THR A 373 16.02 -15.65 20.23
N ASP A 374 14.69 -15.66 20.29
CA ASP A 374 13.84 -16.67 20.92
C ASP A 374 12.93 -17.40 19.93
N MET A 375 12.90 -17.00 18.65
CA MET A 375 12.09 -17.68 17.65
C MET A 375 12.52 -17.37 16.21
N THR A 376 12.18 -18.27 15.29
CA THR A 376 12.35 -18.09 13.85
C THR A 376 11.07 -18.47 13.12
N ALA A 377 10.68 -17.69 12.11
CA ALA A 377 9.58 -18.02 11.22
C ALA A 377 9.94 -17.77 9.76
N ASN A 378 9.67 -18.76 8.93
CA ASN A 378 9.68 -18.66 7.49
C ASN A 378 8.28 -18.33 7.00
N VAL A 379 8.13 -17.17 6.37
CA VAL A 379 6.91 -16.72 5.73
C VAL A 379 6.99 -17.07 4.25
N TYR A 380 6.07 -17.89 3.76
CA TYR A 380 6.07 -18.34 2.37
C TYR A 380 5.15 -17.48 1.50
N LEU A 381 5.72 -16.92 0.43
CA LEU A 381 5.07 -16.06 -0.56
C LEU A 381 4.91 -16.76 -1.92
N GLY A 382 5.59 -17.89 -2.12
CA GLY A 382 5.60 -18.59 -3.39
C GLY A 382 4.35 -19.44 -3.65
N PRO A 383 4.22 -19.98 -4.88
CA PRO A 383 3.12 -20.87 -5.27
C PRO A 383 2.90 -22.07 -4.34
N CYS A 384 3.92 -22.53 -3.60
CA CYS A 384 3.79 -23.61 -2.64
C CYS A 384 2.71 -23.34 -1.57
N SER A 385 2.47 -22.06 -1.25
CA SER A 385 1.53 -21.62 -0.21
C SER A 385 0.08 -21.97 -0.54
N ILE A 386 -0.22 -22.20 -1.82
CA ILE A 386 -1.54 -22.65 -2.32
C ILE A 386 -1.79 -24.11 -1.92
N VAL A 387 -0.73 -24.91 -1.76
CA VAL A 387 -0.81 -26.34 -1.44
C VAL A 387 -0.89 -26.57 0.06
N SER A 388 0.17 -26.22 0.80
CA SER A 388 0.22 -26.28 2.27
C SER A 388 1.53 -25.68 2.80
N GLY A 389 1.54 -25.29 4.09
CA GLY A 389 2.77 -24.89 4.80
C GLY A 389 3.81 -26.00 4.84
N PHE A 390 3.40 -27.24 5.09
CA PHE A 390 4.31 -28.39 5.08
C PHE A 390 4.95 -28.65 3.71
N PHE A 391 4.20 -28.49 2.61
CA PHE A 391 4.77 -28.59 1.26
C PHE A 391 5.81 -27.49 0.99
N CYS A 392 5.53 -26.24 1.41
CA CYS A 392 6.52 -25.18 1.36
C CYS A 392 7.77 -25.50 2.19
N HIS A 393 7.59 -26.09 3.37
CA HIS A 393 8.71 -26.52 4.21
C HIS A 393 9.56 -27.59 3.53
N ILE A 394 8.94 -28.59 2.88
CA ILE A 394 9.67 -29.59 2.09
C ILE A 394 10.52 -28.90 1.00
N LEU A 395 9.92 -27.99 0.24
CA LEU A 395 10.62 -27.27 -0.83
C LEU A 395 11.75 -26.38 -0.29
N HIS A 396 11.55 -25.74 0.87
CA HIS A 396 12.59 -25.01 1.59
C HIS A 396 13.77 -25.93 1.95
N SER A 397 13.49 -27.10 2.50
CA SER A 397 14.52 -28.06 2.88
C SER A 397 15.28 -28.61 1.65
N VAL A 398 14.58 -28.90 0.55
CA VAL A 398 15.20 -29.28 -0.73
C VAL A 398 16.07 -28.15 -1.29
N MET A 399 15.59 -26.91 -1.23
CA MET A 399 16.35 -25.73 -1.65
C MET A 399 17.64 -25.60 -0.84
N LEU A 400 17.57 -25.66 0.49
CA LEU A 400 18.74 -25.58 1.36
C LEU A 400 19.74 -26.72 1.07
N GLN A 401 19.25 -27.94 0.86
CA GLN A 401 20.07 -29.08 0.49
C GLN A 401 20.82 -28.87 -0.82
N THR A 402 20.09 -28.51 -1.86
CA THR A 402 20.62 -28.38 -3.23
C THR A 402 21.62 -27.24 -3.33
N ASN A 403 21.39 -26.12 -2.64
CA ASN A 403 22.35 -25.01 -2.55
C ASN A 403 23.66 -25.45 -1.88
N THR A 404 23.58 -26.12 -0.72
CA THR A 404 24.76 -26.64 -0.01
C THR A 404 25.49 -27.68 -0.86
N HIS A 405 24.76 -28.58 -1.53
CA HIS A 405 25.34 -29.61 -2.38
C HIS A 405 26.01 -29.02 -3.63
N SER A 406 25.44 -27.97 -4.23
CA SER A 406 26.04 -27.26 -5.36
C SER A 406 27.42 -26.70 -4.99
N LEU A 407 27.60 -26.17 -3.77
CA LEU A 407 28.92 -25.74 -3.28
C LEU A 407 29.94 -26.89 -3.23
N PHE A 408 29.54 -28.07 -2.73
CA PHE A 408 30.42 -29.25 -2.73
C PHE A 408 30.79 -29.69 -4.15
N LEU A 409 29.85 -29.63 -5.09
CA LEU A 409 30.10 -29.97 -6.49
C LEU A 409 31.03 -28.96 -7.18
N ILE A 410 30.90 -27.66 -6.88
CA ILE A 410 31.82 -26.62 -7.37
C ILE A 410 33.25 -26.93 -6.90
N VAL A 411 33.44 -27.19 -5.60
CA VAL A 411 34.77 -27.54 -5.05
C VAL A 411 35.30 -28.81 -5.72
N SER A 412 34.45 -29.83 -5.85
CA SER A 412 34.78 -31.08 -6.51
C SER A 412 35.21 -30.87 -7.96
N ALA A 413 34.61 -29.90 -8.67
CA ALA A 413 34.98 -29.56 -10.04
C ALA A 413 36.38 -28.95 -10.14
N PHE A 414 36.77 -28.07 -9.21
CA PHE A 414 38.14 -27.55 -9.13
C PHE A 414 39.14 -28.63 -8.76
N CYS A 415 38.83 -29.46 -7.76
CA CYS A 415 39.67 -30.58 -7.34
C CYS A 415 39.86 -31.61 -8.46
N TYR A 416 38.81 -31.90 -9.23
CA TYR A 416 38.88 -32.78 -10.39
C TYR A 416 39.85 -32.22 -11.44
N ARG A 417 39.74 -30.92 -11.79
CA ARG A 417 40.64 -30.28 -12.77
C ARG A 417 42.10 -30.38 -12.32
N TYR A 418 42.37 -30.08 -11.04
CA TYR A 418 43.70 -30.21 -10.46
C TYR A 418 44.23 -31.66 -10.49
N TYR A 419 43.36 -32.64 -10.21
CA TYR A 419 43.71 -34.05 -10.21
C TYR A 419 44.17 -34.54 -11.59
N VAL A 420 43.42 -34.20 -12.64
CA VAL A 420 43.67 -34.67 -14.01
C VAL A 420 44.97 -34.09 -14.61
N ILE A 421 45.45 -32.94 -14.12
CA ILE A 421 46.76 -32.39 -14.52
C ILE A 421 47.90 -33.30 -14.08
N ARG A 422 47.76 -34.02 -12.96
CA ARG A 422 48.84 -34.83 -12.35
C ARG A 422 48.65 -36.33 -12.52
N ARG A 423 47.45 -36.78 -12.85
CA ARG A 423 47.05 -38.19 -12.87
C ARG A 423 46.11 -38.47 -14.03
N GLN A 424 46.02 -39.73 -14.43
CA GLN A 424 45.09 -40.15 -15.46
C GLN A 424 43.64 -39.87 -15.05
N ALA A 425 42.83 -39.37 -15.99
CA ALA A 425 41.44 -39.03 -15.73
C ALA A 425 40.66 -40.24 -15.23
N PRO A 426 39.88 -40.11 -14.13
CA PRO A 426 39.04 -41.20 -13.65
C PRO A 426 37.95 -41.52 -14.67
N SER A 427 37.42 -42.75 -14.64
CA SER A 427 36.33 -43.13 -15.53
C SER A 427 35.02 -42.41 -15.16
N PRO A 428 34.10 -42.17 -16.12
CA PRO A 428 32.82 -41.49 -15.86
C PRO A 428 31.99 -42.14 -14.74
N ILE A 429 32.02 -43.48 -14.64
CA ILE A 429 31.32 -44.22 -13.58
C ILE A 429 31.89 -43.89 -12.20
N LYS A 430 33.22 -43.80 -12.07
CA LYS A 430 33.86 -43.43 -10.79
C LYS A 430 33.47 -42.01 -10.38
N VAL A 431 33.37 -41.08 -11.33
CA VAL A 431 32.91 -39.70 -11.07
C VAL A 431 31.45 -39.69 -10.63
N LEU A 432 30.57 -40.45 -11.28
CA LEU A 432 29.16 -40.56 -10.90
C LEU A 432 29.00 -41.11 -9.47
N VAL A 433 29.69 -42.21 -9.15
CA VAL A 433 29.68 -42.80 -7.81
C VAL A 433 30.19 -41.81 -6.76
N PHE A 434 31.25 -41.06 -7.08
CA PHE A 434 31.73 -39.99 -6.22
C PHE A 434 30.66 -38.92 -5.96
N CYS A 435 29.98 -38.44 -7.01
CA CYS A 435 28.91 -37.44 -6.87
C CYS A 435 27.75 -37.95 -5.99
N ILE A 436 27.35 -39.21 -6.15
CA ILE A 436 26.32 -39.83 -5.31
C ILE A 436 26.79 -39.95 -3.86
N ALA A 437 28.03 -40.37 -3.64
CA ALA A 437 28.60 -40.53 -2.31
C ALA A 437 28.65 -39.20 -1.53
N ILE A 438 28.99 -38.09 -2.18
CA ILE A 438 29.00 -36.77 -1.53
C ILE A 438 27.59 -36.18 -1.33
N TYR A 439 26.57 -36.70 -2.02
CA TYR A 439 25.16 -36.30 -1.82
C TYR A 439 24.52 -36.98 -0.61
N LEU A 440 24.93 -38.21 -0.27
CA LEU A 440 24.32 -39.00 0.80
C LEU A 440 24.28 -38.27 2.16
N PRO A 441 25.36 -37.63 2.64
CA PRO A 441 25.34 -36.97 3.95
C PRO A 441 24.40 -35.76 4.00
N THR A 442 24.33 -34.97 2.91
CA THR A 442 23.43 -33.81 2.86
C THR A 442 21.97 -34.25 2.82
N LEU A 443 21.66 -35.37 2.14
CA LEU A 443 20.32 -35.94 2.10
C LEU A 443 19.84 -36.44 3.47
N VAL A 444 20.70 -37.14 4.21
CA VAL A 444 20.35 -37.65 5.55
C VAL A 444 20.00 -36.50 6.49
N ILE A 445 20.80 -35.43 6.49
CA ILE A 445 20.61 -34.29 7.39
C ILE A 445 19.31 -33.54 7.10
N VAL A 446 18.92 -33.46 5.83
CA VAL A 446 17.67 -32.82 5.40
C VAL A 446 16.45 -33.64 5.80
N ILE A 447 16.50 -34.96 5.62
CA ILE A 447 15.43 -35.86 6.05
C ILE A 447 15.22 -35.76 7.56
N LEU A 448 16.29 -35.67 8.34
CA LEU A 448 16.21 -35.46 9.79
C LEU A 448 15.64 -34.08 10.15
N GLY A 449 15.92 -33.04 9.35
CA GLY A 449 15.44 -31.67 9.56
C GLY A 449 13.95 -31.45 9.28
N LEU A 450 13.36 -32.21 8.34
CA LEU A 450 11.97 -32.02 7.89
C LEU A 450 10.92 -32.11 9.01
N PHE A 451 11.22 -32.82 10.10
CA PHE A 451 10.27 -33.10 11.18
C PHE A 451 10.59 -32.35 12.48
N ILE A 452 11.54 -31.40 12.45
CA ILE A 452 11.94 -30.63 13.63
C ILE A 452 11.01 -29.43 13.85
N ASN A 453 10.22 -29.05 12.84
CA ASN A 453 9.40 -27.84 12.87
C ASN A 453 8.33 -27.88 13.96
N ASP A 454 8.09 -26.74 14.60
CA ASP A 454 6.96 -26.61 15.52
C ASP A 454 5.68 -26.38 14.73
N SER A 455 4.52 -26.66 15.34
CA SER A 455 3.24 -26.40 14.70
C SER A 455 3.11 -24.92 14.34
N SER A 456 2.64 -24.62 13.13
CA SER A 456 2.46 -23.25 12.64
C SER A 456 1.55 -22.38 13.52
N ASP A 457 0.57 -22.99 14.21
CA ASP A 457 -0.28 -22.30 15.19
C ASP A 457 0.51 -21.82 16.41
N LEU A 458 1.40 -22.65 16.95
CA LEU A 458 2.28 -22.28 18.08
C LEU A 458 3.20 -21.11 17.71
N VAL A 459 3.83 -21.17 16.53
CA VAL A 459 4.70 -20.09 16.03
C VAL A 459 3.90 -18.80 15.87
N ARG A 460 2.68 -18.89 15.32
CA ARG A 460 1.79 -17.73 15.14
C ARG A 460 1.38 -17.10 16.47
N ASP A 461 1.01 -17.91 17.45
CA ASP A 461 0.62 -17.39 18.77
C ASP A 461 1.81 -16.79 19.52
N ALA A 462 3.00 -17.39 19.42
CA ALA A 462 4.23 -16.79 19.93
C ALA A 462 4.50 -15.42 19.27
N PHE A 463 4.35 -15.29 17.94
CA PHE A 463 4.48 -14.01 17.24
C PHE A 463 3.45 -12.97 17.72
N ARG A 464 2.20 -13.37 17.97
CA ARG A 464 1.16 -12.45 18.47
C ARG A 464 1.47 -11.90 19.86
N VAL A 465 2.15 -12.68 20.69
CA VAL A 465 2.50 -12.31 22.07
C VAL A 465 3.81 -11.52 22.10
N HIS A 466 4.87 -12.04 21.49
CA HIS A 466 6.23 -11.48 21.57
C HIS A 466 6.51 -10.40 20.53
N HIS A 467 5.93 -10.50 19.34
CA HIS A 467 6.16 -9.57 18.21
C HIS A 467 4.85 -9.10 17.54
N PRO A 468 3.93 -8.50 18.30
CA PRO A 468 2.58 -8.16 17.84
C PRO A 468 2.53 -7.17 16.67
N ASP A 469 3.61 -6.43 16.40
CA ASP A 469 3.70 -5.50 15.29
C ASP A 469 3.80 -6.22 13.93
N HIS A 470 4.17 -7.50 13.93
CA HIS A 470 4.23 -8.36 12.76
C HIS A 470 2.92 -9.14 12.64
N LEU A 471 1.92 -8.54 12.00
CA LEU A 471 0.65 -9.20 11.68
C LEU A 471 0.84 -10.25 10.57
N LEU A 472 1.16 -11.48 10.95
CA LEU A 472 1.39 -12.61 10.04
C LEU A 472 0.15 -13.48 9.77
N ASP A 473 -1.03 -13.09 10.28
CA ASP A 473 -2.25 -13.91 10.23
C ASP A 473 -2.68 -14.34 8.81
N GLY A 474 -2.38 -13.52 7.80
CA GLY A 474 -2.72 -13.77 6.41
C GLY A 474 -1.69 -14.59 5.63
N TYR A 475 -0.58 -15.00 6.25
CA TYR A 475 0.48 -15.74 5.59
C TYR A 475 0.51 -17.21 6.00
N VAL A 476 1.00 -18.04 5.08
CA VAL A 476 1.46 -19.40 5.39
C VAL A 476 2.85 -19.27 5.99
N LEU A 477 3.02 -19.75 7.21
CA LEU A 477 4.29 -19.68 7.92
C LEU A 477 4.56 -20.96 8.68
N GLU A 478 5.85 -21.25 8.82
CA GLU A 478 6.41 -22.43 9.46
C GLU A 478 7.66 -21.99 10.20
N GLY A 479 8.00 -22.60 11.35
CA GLY A 479 9.21 -22.21 12.05
C GLY A 479 9.42 -22.89 13.40
N HIS A 480 10.28 -22.28 14.20
CA HIS A 480 10.67 -22.78 15.52
C HIS A 480 10.49 -21.71 16.59
N VAL A 481 10.01 -22.13 17.74
CA VAL A 481 9.99 -21.31 18.95
C VAL A 481 11.12 -21.78 19.86
N ASP A 482 12.22 -21.03 19.88
CA ASP A 482 13.50 -21.38 20.52
C ASP A 482 13.56 -20.96 22.00
N PHE A 483 12.58 -21.38 22.81
CA PHE A 483 12.68 -21.23 24.28
C PHE A 483 13.73 -22.19 24.89
N ASN A 484 14.13 -23.23 24.15
CA ASN A 484 15.25 -24.13 24.47
C ASN A 484 15.83 -24.72 23.17
N PRO A 485 17.12 -24.47 22.84
CA PRO A 485 17.70 -24.92 21.59
C PRO A 485 17.81 -26.45 21.53
N ARG A 486 17.22 -27.06 20.50
CA ARG A 486 17.32 -28.50 20.26
C ARG A 486 18.72 -28.84 19.71
N PRO A 487 19.47 -29.78 20.29
CA PRO A 487 20.82 -30.12 19.82
C PRO A 487 20.87 -30.49 18.34
N LEU A 488 19.83 -31.17 17.84
CA LEU A 488 19.73 -31.56 16.43
C LEU A 488 19.58 -30.35 15.48
N SER A 489 18.82 -29.31 15.88
CA SER A 489 18.67 -28.08 15.11
C SER A 489 20.02 -27.37 14.95
N VAL A 490 20.79 -27.28 16.04
CA VAL A 490 22.13 -26.69 16.04
C VAL A 490 23.08 -27.46 15.11
N VAL A 491 23.06 -28.80 15.15
CA VAL A 491 23.89 -29.63 14.27
C VAL A 491 23.54 -29.41 12.80
N ILE A 492 22.25 -29.32 12.46
CA ILE A 492 21.79 -29.07 11.09
C ILE A 492 22.27 -27.70 10.60
N GLN A 493 22.12 -26.65 11.42
CA GLN A 493 22.57 -25.31 11.06
C GLN A 493 24.09 -25.24 10.85
N ILE A 494 24.87 -25.85 11.76
CA ILE A 494 26.34 -25.93 11.62
C ILE A 494 26.72 -26.67 10.34
N TYR A 495 26.04 -27.77 10.01
CA TYR A 495 26.36 -28.53 8.81
C TYR A 495 25.99 -27.80 7.51
N MET A 496 24.87 -27.07 7.49
CA MET A 496 24.42 -26.35 6.29
C MET A 496 25.23 -25.08 6.03
N ILE A 497 25.61 -24.34 7.09
CA ILE A 497 26.25 -23.02 6.97
C ILE A 497 27.77 -23.12 7.16
N GLY A 498 28.22 -23.95 8.10
CA GLY A 498 29.63 -24.06 8.50
C GLY A 498 30.61 -24.39 7.36
N PRO A 499 30.27 -25.27 6.38
CA PRO A 499 31.17 -25.60 5.28
C PRO A 499 31.38 -24.46 4.26
N VAL A 500 30.53 -23.45 4.20
CA VAL A 500 30.56 -22.42 3.13
C VAL A 500 31.92 -21.73 3.05
N ILE A 501 32.42 -21.19 4.17
CA ILE A 501 33.70 -20.47 4.21
C ILE A 501 34.88 -21.42 3.91
N PRO A 502 35.04 -22.58 4.58
CA PRO A 502 36.09 -23.54 4.27
C PRO A 502 36.10 -23.98 2.81
N LEU A 503 34.93 -24.28 2.22
CA LEU A 503 34.81 -24.71 0.83
C LEU A 503 35.26 -23.61 -0.14
N LEU A 504 34.85 -22.36 0.10
CA LEU A 504 35.31 -21.22 -0.71
C LEU A 504 36.84 -21.02 -0.59
N CYS A 505 37.40 -21.14 0.61
CA CYS A 505 38.85 -21.09 0.81
C CYS A 505 39.58 -22.18 0.01
N ILE A 506 39.06 -23.41 0.01
CA ILE A 506 39.61 -24.51 -0.80
C ILE A 506 39.56 -24.16 -2.28
N VAL A 507 38.44 -23.63 -2.78
CA VAL A 507 38.32 -23.18 -4.18
C VAL A 507 39.40 -22.15 -4.53
N PHE A 508 39.59 -21.12 -3.70
CA PHE A 508 40.62 -20.11 -3.94
C PHE A 508 42.05 -20.68 -3.93
N ILE A 509 42.35 -21.59 -3.01
CA ILE A 509 43.67 -22.24 -2.92
C ILE A 509 43.92 -23.14 -4.13
N VAL A 510 42.95 -23.98 -4.49
CA VAL A 510 43.08 -24.92 -5.61
C VAL A 510 43.10 -24.18 -6.94
N ARG A 511 42.31 -23.11 -7.10
CA ARG A 511 42.30 -22.26 -8.29
C ARG A 511 43.68 -21.65 -8.60
N ARG A 512 44.51 -21.36 -7.60
CA ARG A 512 45.89 -20.87 -7.84
C ARG A 512 46.86 -21.96 -8.33
N LYS A 513 46.48 -23.24 -8.21
CA LYS A 513 47.32 -24.41 -8.53
C LYS A 513 46.89 -25.13 -9.81
N VAL A 514 45.71 -24.83 -10.34
CA VAL A 514 45.19 -25.22 -11.66
C VAL A 514 45.52 -24.11 -12.62
#